data_AF-A0A928VG87-F1
#
_entry.id   AF-A0A928VG87-F1
#
_cell.length_a   1.000
_cell.length_b   1.000
_cell.length_c   1.000
_cell.angle_alpha   90.00
_cell.angle_beta   90.00
_cell.angle_gamma   90.00
#
_symmetry.space_group_name_H-M   'P 1'
#
loop_
_entity.id
_entity.type
_entity.pdbx_description
1 polymer ?
#
loop_
_entity_poly.entity_id
_entity_poly.type
_entity_poly.pdbx_seq_one_letter_code
_entity_poly.pdbx_strand_id
1 'polypeptide(L)'
;MNYLNSAFCDVQNEQRFDEIYQQIQGRSIPFEEIVLDKKHLILDKNLAGDLENLAVLLKDISRKDRYGNDFTINGLKRAIAEVLVQFTIYRTYTTEEGIAECDRNYIKKAIETARENAPFSQKELDFIEKLLLLEYDDGLSPSAKEQWLYFVMRVQQYTGPLMAKGVEDTAFFVYNRLISLNEVGGDPGRFGISTTEFHQFNQYRQQNWNVAMNATSTHDTKRGEDTRARINVLSEIPDEWQAQIQKWREINQKYKTQYRKTLMPSANDEYAFYQNMIGAYPFNDSEIGEFVDRIEQYAIKSIREAKVHTASLRPNSAYEEACTKFVKDILADEQFLAEFAPFQKKIAHYGILNSLSQTLIKVTSPGIPDFYQGTELWDLSLVDPDNRRPVDFLQREAFLDAIQSASPSELMPKLLEK
;
A
#
# COMPACT_ATOMS: atom_id res chain seq x y z
N MET A 1 -12.64 3.44 -2.59
CA MET A 1 -11.31 4.05 -2.76
C MET A 1 -10.53 3.51 -3.97
N ASN A 2 -9.92 2.32 -3.91
CA ASN A 2 -8.90 1.90 -4.90
C ASN A 2 -9.38 1.86 -6.36
N TYR A 3 -10.57 1.33 -6.64
CA TYR A 3 -11.17 1.37 -7.99
C TYR A 3 -11.31 2.79 -8.54
N LEU A 4 -11.72 3.75 -7.70
CA LEU A 4 -11.85 5.14 -8.11
C LEU A 4 -10.49 5.77 -8.36
N ASN A 5 -9.53 5.55 -7.45
CA ASN A 5 -8.16 6.06 -7.61
C ASN A 5 -7.50 5.54 -8.91
N SER A 6 -7.62 4.24 -9.18
CA SER A 6 -7.08 3.61 -10.40
C SER A 6 -7.75 4.09 -11.68
N ALA A 7 -8.98 4.62 -11.63
CA ALA A 7 -9.65 5.20 -12.80
C ALA A 7 -9.07 6.58 -13.19
N PHE A 8 -8.31 7.22 -12.29
CA PHE A 8 -7.56 8.46 -12.55
C PHE A 8 -6.11 8.22 -12.98
N CYS A 9 -5.70 6.97 -13.20
CA CYS A 9 -4.37 6.64 -13.71
C CYS A 9 -4.45 6.32 -15.20
N ASP A 10 -3.62 6.98 -16.02
CA ASP A 10 -3.58 6.75 -17.47
C ASP A 10 -2.85 5.43 -17.80
N VAL A 11 -3.64 4.37 -17.96
CA VAL A 11 -3.17 3.00 -18.26
C VAL A 11 -2.34 2.90 -19.53
N GLN A 12 -2.44 3.85 -20.47
CA GLN A 12 -1.64 3.83 -21.70
C GLN A 12 -0.14 4.05 -21.41
N ASN A 13 0.18 4.66 -20.27
CA ASN A 13 1.54 5.00 -19.87
C ASN A 13 2.16 4.02 -18.86
N GLU A 14 1.51 2.87 -18.59
CA GLU A 14 2.02 1.86 -17.65
C GLU A 14 3.45 1.42 -18.01
N GLN A 15 3.67 1.01 -19.26
CA GLN A 15 4.99 0.59 -19.75
C GLN A 15 6.03 1.71 -19.58
N ARG A 16 5.63 2.97 -19.82
CA ARG A 16 6.53 4.11 -19.69
C ARG A 16 6.93 4.35 -18.24
N PHE A 17 6.00 4.18 -17.29
CA PHE A 17 6.29 4.23 -15.87
C PHE A 17 7.17 3.08 -15.39
N ASP A 18 7.01 1.88 -15.95
CA ASP A 18 7.89 0.74 -15.68
C ASP A 18 9.33 1.04 -16.10
N GLU A 19 9.52 1.62 -17.29
CA GLU A 19 10.85 2.03 -17.78
C GLU A 19 11.47 3.11 -16.89
N ILE A 20 10.72 4.13 -16.50
CA ILE A 20 11.19 5.19 -15.60
C ILE A 20 11.62 4.57 -14.27
N TYR A 21 10.78 3.74 -13.67
CA TYR A 21 11.06 3.13 -12.38
C TYR A 21 12.24 2.15 -12.44
N GLN A 22 12.36 1.36 -13.52
CA GLN A 22 13.50 0.48 -13.77
C GLN A 22 14.82 1.27 -13.85
N GLN A 23 14.81 2.45 -14.48
CA GLN A 23 16.01 3.30 -14.54
C GLN A 23 16.40 3.86 -13.16
N ILE A 24 15.43 4.15 -12.29
CA ILE A 24 15.69 4.59 -10.92
C ILE A 24 16.29 3.46 -10.07
N GLN A 25 15.72 2.26 -10.17
CA GLN A 25 16.16 1.08 -9.42
C GLN A 25 17.44 0.43 -9.99
N GLY A 26 17.73 0.67 -11.26
CA GLY A 26 18.79 -0.01 -12.01
C GLY A 26 18.47 -1.46 -12.38
N ARG A 27 17.27 -1.95 -12.04
CA ARG A 27 16.77 -3.30 -12.36
C ARG A 27 15.25 -3.32 -12.34
N SER A 28 14.65 -4.23 -13.10
CA SER A 28 13.22 -4.52 -13.02
C SER A 28 12.99 -5.57 -11.93
N ILE A 29 12.06 -5.31 -11.01
CA ILE A 29 11.60 -6.27 -10.01
C ILE A 29 10.07 -6.19 -10.02
N PRO A 30 9.36 -7.28 -10.37
CA PRO A 30 7.91 -7.35 -10.27
C PRO A 30 7.42 -7.05 -8.85
N PHE A 31 6.24 -6.45 -8.74
CA PHE A 31 5.67 -6.12 -7.44
C PHE A 31 5.43 -7.39 -6.59
N GLU A 32 5.03 -8.48 -7.22
CA GLU A 32 4.76 -9.77 -6.60
C GLU A 32 6.00 -10.34 -5.91
N GLU A 33 7.18 -10.20 -6.53
CA GLU A 33 8.45 -10.62 -5.92
C GLU A 33 8.77 -9.81 -4.67
N ILE A 34 8.49 -8.50 -4.68
CA ILE A 34 8.65 -7.64 -3.50
C ILE A 34 7.67 -8.06 -2.40
N VAL A 35 6.41 -8.34 -2.74
CA VAL A 35 5.41 -8.82 -1.78
C VAL A 35 5.87 -10.12 -1.12
N LEU A 36 6.38 -11.07 -1.89
CA LEU A 36 6.89 -12.34 -1.37
C LEU A 36 8.08 -12.11 -0.42
N ASP A 37 9.11 -11.36 -0.86
CA ASP A 37 10.27 -11.02 -0.02
C ASP A 37 9.85 -10.36 1.30
N LYS A 38 8.91 -9.42 1.25
CA LYS A 38 8.45 -8.70 2.44
C LYS A 38 7.56 -9.53 3.35
N LYS A 39 6.74 -10.43 2.81
CA LYS A 39 6.01 -11.40 3.63
C LYS A 39 6.96 -12.38 4.31
N HIS A 40 7.97 -12.90 3.64
CA HIS A 40 9.00 -13.73 4.28
C HIS A 40 9.71 -12.96 5.40
N LEU A 41 10.14 -11.72 5.14
CA LEU A 41 10.77 -10.87 6.15
C LEU A 41 9.90 -10.69 7.40
N ILE A 42 8.62 -10.38 7.23
CA ILE A 42 7.68 -10.19 8.34
C ILE A 42 7.41 -11.51 9.07
N LEU A 43 7.26 -12.61 8.34
CA LEU A 43 7.06 -13.92 8.93
C LEU A 43 8.24 -14.32 9.82
N ASP A 44 9.47 -14.07 9.37
CA ASP A 44 10.70 -14.41 10.08
C ASP A 44 11.04 -13.47 11.24
N LYS A 45 10.67 -12.19 11.16
CA LYS A 45 11.09 -11.17 12.14
C LYS A 45 9.99 -10.73 13.09
N ASN A 46 8.75 -10.69 12.63
CA ASN A 46 7.62 -10.15 13.39
C ASN A 46 6.64 -11.23 13.84
N LEU A 47 6.46 -12.29 13.04
CA LEU A 47 5.49 -13.37 13.30
C LEU A 47 6.16 -14.73 13.57
N ALA A 48 7.45 -14.73 13.93
CA ALA A 48 8.22 -15.96 14.12
C ALA A 48 7.65 -16.88 15.21
N GLY A 49 7.12 -16.28 16.29
CA GLY A 49 6.45 -17.02 17.36
C GLY A 49 5.13 -17.65 16.93
N ASP A 50 4.34 -16.93 16.11
CA ASP A 50 3.09 -17.44 15.56
C ASP A 50 3.34 -18.60 14.58
N LEU A 51 4.37 -18.47 13.74
CA LEU A 51 4.81 -19.53 12.85
C LEU A 51 5.28 -20.78 13.62
N GLU A 52 6.00 -20.60 14.74
CA GLU A 52 6.40 -21.71 15.61
C GLU A 52 5.18 -22.42 16.20
N ASN A 53 4.19 -21.66 16.69
CA ASN A 53 2.95 -22.21 17.21
C ASN A 53 2.18 -23.03 16.15
N LEU A 54 2.12 -22.56 14.90
CA LEU A 54 1.55 -23.33 13.79
C LEU A 54 2.31 -24.62 13.52
N ALA A 55 3.65 -24.57 13.52
CA ALA A 55 4.48 -25.74 13.28
C ALA A 55 4.31 -26.81 14.38
N VAL A 56 4.13 -26.40 15.63
CA VAL A 56 3.81 -27.30 16.75
C VAL A 56 2.44 -27.96 16.54
N LEU A 57 1.41 -27.17 16.21
CA LEU A 57 0.07 -27.71 15.91
C LEU A 57 0.11 -28.71 14.75
N LEU A 58 0.79 -28.36 13.65
CA LEU A 58 0.99 -29.27 12.52
C LEU A 58 1.68 -30.56 12.94
N LYS A 59 2.72 -30.48 13.77
CA LYS A 59 3.47 -31.66 14.21
C LYS A 59 2.62 -32.57 15.09
N ASP A 60 1.79 -32.02 15.96
CA ASP A 60 0.89 -32.82 16.80
C ASP A 60 -0.21 -33.50 16.01
N ILE A 61 -0.70 -32.86 14.94
CA ILE A 61 -1.63 -33.50 14.00
C ILE A 61 -0.91 -34.58 13.19
N SER A 62 0.27 -34.28 12.62
CA SER A 62 0.99 -35.20 11.73
C SER A 62 1.48 -36.48 12.43
N ARG A 63 1.76 -36.44 13.73
CA ARG A 63 2.12 -37.62 14.54
C ARG A 63 1.06 -38.72 14.54
N LYS A 64 -0.20 -38.34 14.32
CA LYS A 64 -1.35 -39.26 14.29
C LYS A 64 -1.68 -39.74 12.87
N ASP A 65 -1.01 -39.16 11.87
CA ASP A 65 -1.13 -39.53 10.46
C ASP A 65 -0.11 -40.62 10.09
N ARG A 66 -0.54 -41.62 9.34
CA ARG A 66 0.29 -42.77 8.93
C ARG A 66 1.50 -42.36 8.08
N TYR A 67 1.34 -41.36 7.22
CA TYR A 67 2.35 -40.87 6.29
C TYR A 67 3.04 -39.59 6.80
N GLY A 68 2.43 -38.88 7.77
CA GLY A 68 2.94 -37.64 8.33
C GLY A 68 3.82 -37.77 9.59
N ASN A 69 3.99 -38.97 10.16
CA ASN A 69 4.74 -39.15 11.40
C ASN A 69 6.23 -38.77 11.27
N ASP A 70 6.84 -39.08 10.12
CA ASP A 70 8.26 -38.83 9.84
C ASP A 70 8.57 -37.35 9.52
N PHE A 71 7.57 -36.49 9.37
CA PHE A 71 7.79 -35.07 9.12
C PHE A 71 8.53 -34.42 10.29
N THR A 72 9.63 -33.73 9.98
CA THR A 72 10.35 -32.95 11.00
C THR A 72 9.60 -31.64 11.28
N ILE A 73 9.70 -31.12 12.50
CA ILE A 73 9.10 -29.81 12.83
C ILE A 73 9.65 -28.70 11.93
N ASN A 74 10.94 -28.75 11.59
CA ASN A 74 11.58 -27.80 10.68
C ASN A 74 11.12 -27.97 9.21
N GLY A 75 10.73 -29.19 8.81
CA GLY A 75 10.11 -29.45 7.51
C GLY A 75 8.73 -28.81 7.43
N LEU A 76 7.88 -29.10 8.41
CA LEU A 76 6.53 -28.53 8.52
C LEU A 76 6.55 -27.01 8.62
N LYS A 77 7.44 -26.45 9.44
CA LYS A 77 7.61 -24.99 9.61
C LYS A 77 7.97 -24.31 8.29
N ARG A 78 8.92 -24.87 7.53
CA ARG A 78 9.28 -24.34 6.22
C ARG A 78 8.12 -24.45 5.24
N ALA A 79 7.46 -25.61 5.16
CA ALA A 79 6.34 -25.83 4.25
C ALA A 79 5.17 -24.88 4.54
N ILE A 80 4.76 -24.72 5.80
CA ILE A 80 3.66 -23.80 6.14
C ILE A 80 4.06 -22.33 5.94
N ALA A 81 5.31 -21.96 6.18
CA ALA A 81 5.80 -20.62 5.90
C ALA A 81 5.64 -20.27 4.41
N GLU A 82 6.05 -21.19 3.52
CA GLU A 82 5.88 -21.03 2.08
C GLU A 82 4.40 -20.88 1.70
N VAL A 83 3.51 -21.72 2.24
CA VAL A 83 2.07 -21.60 1.95
C VAL A 83 1.50 -20.25 2.40
N LEU A 84 1.87 -19.78 3.60
CA LEU A 84 1.35 -18.53 4.16
C LEU A 84 1.69 -17.30 3.31
N VAL A 85 2.91 -17.24 2.75
CA VAL A 85 3.33 -16.08 1.95
C VAL A 85 2.62 -16.02 0.58
N GLN A 86 2.19 -17.16 0.04
CA GLN A 86 1.52 -17.26 -1.27
C GLN A 86 0.05 -16.83 -1.26
N PHE A 87 -0.58 -16.65 -0.09
CA PHE A 87 -1.95 -16.14 -0.04
C PHE A 87 -2.05 -14.74 -0.64
N THR A 88 -2.80 -14.58 -1.72
CA THR A 88 -3.05 -13.29 -2.39
C THR A 88 -4.23 -12.51 -1.80
N ILE A 89 -4.86 -13.04 -0.76
CA ILE A 89 -5.96 -12.44 -0.01
C ILE A 89 -5.58 -12.32 1.46
N TYR A 90 -6.34 -11.53 2.23
CA TYR A 90 -6.08 -11.42 3.67
C TYR A 90 -6.31 -12.76 4.38
N ARG A 91 -7.38 -13.48 4.06
CA ARG A 91 -7.73 -14.76 4.69
C ARG A 91 -8.89 -15.43 3.98
N THR A 92 -9.01 -16.73 4.21
CA THR A 92 -10.23 -17.52 3.94
C THR A 92 -11.15 -17.52 5.17
N TYR A 93 -12.34 -18.10 4.99
CA TYR A 93 -13.42 -18.18 5.97
C TYR A 93 -13.99 -19.60 6.13
N THR A 94 -13.11 -20.60 6.21
CA THR A 94 -13.45 -21.97 6.61
C THR A 94 -13.93 -21.99 8.06
N THR A 95 -15.07 -22.66 8.28
CA THR A 95 -15.71 -22.86 9.59
C THR A 95 -16.20 -24.30 9.74
N GLU A 96 -16.92 -24.60 10.83
CA GLU A 96 -17.61 -25.88 11.03
C GLU A 96 -18.63 -26.19 9.93
N GLU A 97 -19.21 -25.15 9.30
CA GLU A 97 -20.16 -25.28 8.18
C GLU A 97 -19.48 -25.70 6.87
N GLY A 98 -18.13 -25.66 6.84
CA GLY A 98 -17.32 -26.05 5.70
C GLY A 98 -16.55 -24.89 5.10
N ILE A 99 -16.23 -25.04 3.81
CA ILE A 99 -15.39 -24.12 3.05
C ILE A 99 -16.09 -23.73 1.75
N ALA A 100 -16.11 -22.43 1.45
CA ALA A 100 -16.65 -21.91 0.20
C ALA A 100 -15.73 -22.26 -0.99
N GLU A 101 -16.31 -22.42 -2.18
CA GLU A 101 -15.54 -22.80 -3.38
C GLU A 101 -14.47 -21.74 -3.74
N CYS A 102 -14.75 -20.46 -3.51
CA CYS A 102 -13.76 -19.40 -3.70
C CYS A 102 -12.54 -19.58 -2.79
N ASP A 103 -12.75 -19.93 -1.52
CA ASP A 103 -11.67 -20.17 -0.56
C ASP A 103 -10.87 -21.42 -0.90
N ARG A 104 -11.53 -22.50 -1.38
CA ARG A 104 -10.83 -23.69 -1.90
C ARG A 104 -9.87 -23.32 -3.03
N ASN A 105 -10.29 -22.47 -3.96
CA ASN A 105 -9.46 -22.04 -5.08
C ASN A 105 -8.24 -21.21 -4.63
N TYR A 106 -8.40 -20.33 -3.64
CA TYR A 106 -7.27 -19.58 -3.08
C TYR A 106 -6.27 -20.49 -2.36
N ILE A 107 -6.74 -21.47 -1.59
CA ILE A 107 -5.88 -22.45 -0.91
C ILE A 107 -5.09 -23.26 -1.94
N LYS A 108 -5.78 -23.84 -2.94
CA LYS A 108 -5.13 -24.65 -3.98
C LYS A 108 -4.07 -23.85 -4.73
N LYS A 109 -4.39 -22.63 -5.16
CA LYS A 109 -3.44 -21.76 -5.84
C LYS A 109 -2.21 -21.46 -4.96
N ALA A 110 -2.41 -21.15 -3.68
CA ALA A 110 -1.30 -20.90 -2.76
C ALA A 110 -0.40 -22.14 -2.58
N ILE A 111 -1.00 -23.33 -2.49
CA ILE A 111 -0.26 -24.60 -2.41
C ILE A 111 0.51 -24.89 -3.70
N GLU A 112 -0.12 -24.73 -4.86
CA GLU A 112 0.52 -24.94 -6.17
C GLU A 112 1.76 -24.06 -6.33
N THR A 113 1.64 -22.76 -6.05
CA THR A 113 2.80 -21.86 -6.10
C THR A 113 3.85 -22.19 -5.02
N ALA A 114 3.43 -22.63 -3.83
CA ALA A 114 4.37 -23.09 -2.80
C ALA A 114 5.14 -24.35 -3.23
N ARG A 115 4.53 -25.26 -4.00
CA ARG A 115 5.22 -26.45 -4.55
C ARG A 115 6.33 -26.07 -5.53
N GLU A 116 6.12 -25.04 -6.34
CA GLU A 116 7.12 -24.52 -7.27
C GLU A 116 8.33 -23.94 -6.53
N ASN A 117 8.08 -23.23 -5.42
CA ASN A 117 9.12 -22.54 -4.64
C ASN A 117 9.83 -23.45 -3.61
N ALA A 118 9.19 -24.56 -3.19
CA ALA A 118 9.72 -25.50 -2.20
C ALA A 118 9.72 -26.96 -2.69
N PRO A 119 10.56 -27.31 -3.69
CA PRO A 119 10.57 -28.64 -4.31
C PRO A 119 10.92 -29.79 -3.34
N PHE A 120 11.56 -29.49 -2.20
CA PHE A 120 11.93 -30.50 -1.20
C PHE A 120 10.88 -30.73 -0.11
N SER A 121 9.75 -30.01 -0.15
CA SER A 121 8.69 -30.06 0.87
C SER A 121 7.38 -30.65 0.36
N GLN A 122 7.41 -31.40 -0.76
CA GLN A 122 6.19 -31.85 -1.45
C GLN A 122 5.24 -32.66 -0.54
N LYS A 123 5.78 -33.59 0.24
CA LYS A 123 4.95 -34.42 1.14
C LYS A 123 4.33 -33.59 2.26
N GLU A 124 5.07 -32.64 2.82
CA GLU A 124 4.56 -31.71 3.82
C GLU A 124 3.48 -30.79 3.21
N LEU A 125 3.66 -30.34 1.97
CA LEU A 125 2.69 -29.51 1.26
C LEU A 125 1.41 -30.27 0.93
N ASP A 126 1.50 -31.54 0.48
CA ASP A 126 0.34 -32.41 0.26
C ASP A 126 -0.46 -32.59 1.55
N PHE A 127 0.24 -32.78 2.67
CA PHE A 127 -0.39 -32.90 3.97
C PHE A 127 -1.05 -31.58 4.41
N ILE A 128 -0.37 -30.44 4.23
CA ILE A 128 -0.93 -29.12 4.55
C ILE A 128 -2.15 -28.83 3.68
N GLU A 129 -2.13 -29.14 2.38
CA GLU A 129 -3.28 -28.96 1.48
C GLU A 129 -4.50 -29.73 2.00
N LYS A 130 -4.31 -31.02 2.30
CA LYS A 130 -5.36 -31.89 2.85
C LYS A 130 -5.97 -31.29 4.13
N LEU A 131 -5.13 -30.78 5.04
CA LEU A 131 -5.59 -30.11 6.26
C LEU A 131 -6.38 -28.83 5.95
N LEU A 132 -5.84 -27.96 5.10
CA LEU A 132 -6.46 -26.67 4.76
C LEU A 132 -7.80 -26.84 4.03
N LEU A 133 -7.95 -27.89 3.22
CA LEU A 133 -9.19 -28.23 2.50
C LEU A 133 -10.17 -29.07 3.34
N LEU A 134 -9.80 -29.42 4.58
CA LEU A 134 -10.54 -30.31 5.49
C LEU A 134 -10.91 -31.65 4.85
N GLU A 135 -10.00 -32.22 4.07
CA GLU A 135 -10.16 -33.52 3.43
C GLU A 135 -9.87 -34.64 4.44
N TYR A 136 -10.83 -34.87 5.33
CA TYR A 136 -10.71 -35.86 6.41
C TYR A 136 -10.52 -37.27 5.88
N ASP A 137 -9.65 -38.04 6.54
CA ASP A 137 -9.60 -39.48 6.33
C ASP A 137 -10.86 -40.19 6.83
N ASP A 138 -11.15 -41.32 6.21
CA ASP A 138 -12.21 -42.22 6.67
C ASP A 138 -11.92 -42.70 8.10
N GLY A 139 -12.91 -42.53 8.99
CA GLY A 139 -12.81 -42.95 10.39
C GLY A 139 -12.06 -41.99 11.32
N LEU A 140 -11.69 -40.79 10.86
CA LEU A 140 -11.13 -39.76 11.75
C LEU A 140 -12.10 -39.45 12.90
N SER A 141 -11.62 -39.47 14.15
CA SER A 141 -12.46 -39.20 15.32
C SER A 141 -12.97 -37.75 15.32
N PRO A 142 -14.12 -37.46 15.95
CA PRO A 142 -14.64 -36.09 16.05
C PRO A 142 -13.60 -35.10 16.62
N SER A 143 -12.90 -35.49 17.69
CA SER A 143 -11.85 -34.67 18.30
C SER A 143 -10.65 -34.40 17.36
N ALA A 144 -10.32 -35.34 16.46
CA ALA A 144 -9.28 -35.11 15.47
C ALA A 144 -9.74 -34.12 14.38
N LYS A 145 -11.01 -34.19 13.96
CA LYS A 145 -11.59 -33.22 13.02
C LYS A 145 -11.62 -31.82 13.59
N GLU A 146 -11.98 -31.68 14.86
CA GLU A 146 -11.91 -30.41 15.61
C GLU A 146 -10.49 -29.85 15.65
N GLN A 147 -9.46 -30.70 15.85
CA GLN A 147 -8.06 -30.25 15.82
C GLN A 147 -7.63 -29.74 14.44
N TRP A 148 -8.07 -30.38 13.36
CA TRP A 148 -7.79 -29.93 11.99
C TRP A 148 -8.46 -28.59 11.72
N LEU A 149 -9.76 -28.47 12.05
CA LEU A 149 -10.49 -27.21 11.90
C LEU A 149 -9.84 -26.09 12.72
N TYR A 150 -9.47 -26.36 13.97
CA TYR A 150 -8.75 -25.40 14.81
C TYR A 150 -7.47 -24.93 14.15
N PHE A 151 -6.66 -25.84 13.59
CA PHE A 151 -5.45 -25.48 12.85
C PHE A 151 -5.77 -24.55 11.66
N VAL A 152 -6.78 -24.88 10.83
CA VAL A 152 -7.18 -24.03 9.70
C VAL A 152 -7.63 -22.64 10.19
N MET A 153 -8.44 -22.57 11.24
CA MET A 153 -8.88 -21.30 11.80
C MET A 153 -7.72 -20.47 12.36
N ARG A 154 -6.69 -21.11 12.94
CA ARG A 154 -5.44 -20.42 13.34
C ARG A 154 -4.69 -19.87 12.14
N VAL A 155 -4.54 -20.65 11.06
CA VAL A 155 -3.93 -20.17 9.81
C VAL A 155 -4.66 -18.91 9.30
N GLN A 156 -5.99 -18.93 9.26
CA GLN A 156 -6.81 -17.77 8.83
C GLN A 156 -6.65 -16.53 9.72
N GLN A 157 -6.27 -16.70 10.98
CA GLN A 157 -5.98 -15.58 11.89
C GLN A 157 -4.61 -14.94 11.62
N TYR A 158 -3.69 -15.65 10.98
CA TYR A 158 -2.32 -15.19 10.75
C TYR A 158 -2.07 -14.64 9.33
N THR A 159 -2.77 -15.16 8.32
CA THR A 159 -2.62 -14.65 6.94
C THR A 159 -2.99 -13.16 6.84
N GLY A 160 -3.95 -12.69 7.64
CA GLY A 160 -4.40 -11.30 7.64
C GLY A 160 -3.32 -10.31 8.13
N PRO A 161 -2.80 -10.48 9.36
CA PRO A 161 -1.66 -9.69 9.84
C PRO A 161 -0.42 -9.80 8.96
N LEU A 162 -0.14 -10.97 8.38
CA LEU A 162 0.97 -11.15 7.45
C LEU A 162 0.77 -10.32 6.17
N MET A 163 -0.43 -10.28 5.61
CA MET A 163 -0.77 -9.43 4.47
C MET A 163 -0.60 -7.95 4.82
N ALA A 164 -1.20 -7.49 5.90
CA ALA A 164 -1.12 -6.08 6.32
C ALA A 164 0.34 -5.65 6.57
N LYS A 165 1.10 -6.43 7.35
CA LYS A 165 2.48 -6.08 7.70
C LYS A 165 3.47 -6.28 6.55
N GLY A 166 3.29 -7.33 5.75
CA GLY A 166 4.17 -7.64 4.61
C GLY A 166 3.93 -6.73 3.42
N VAL A 167 2.66 -6.39 3.14
CA VAL A 167 2.29 -5.60 1.96
C VAL A 167 2.11 -4.13 2.31
N GLU A 168 1.12 -3.80 3.13
CA GLU A 168 0.75 -2.40 3.38
C GLU A 168 1.81 -1.62 4.16
N ASP A 169 2.40 -2.25 5.17
CA ASP A 169 3.40 -1.62 6.05
C ASP A 169 4.85 -1.92 5.63
N THR A 170 5.06 -2.58 4.49
CA THR A 170 6.43 -2.84 4.02
C THR A 170 6.55 -2.75 2.49
N ALA A 171 5.90 -3.62 1.71
CA ALA A 171 6.03 -3.61 0.25
C ALA A 171 5.64 -2.27 -0.40
N PHE A 172 4.57 -1.63 0.10
CA PHE A 172 4.12 -0.29 -0.36
C PHE A 172 5.13 0.84 -0.10
N PHE A 173 6.10 0.66 0.78
CA PHE A 173 7.17 1.63 1.01
C PHE A 173 8.43 1.32 0.19
N VAL A 174 8.42 0.20 -0.54
CA VAL A 174 9.53 -0.26 -1.39
C VAL A 174 9.21 -0.09 -2.86
N TYR A 175 8.01 -0.45 -3.29
CA TYR A 175 7.61 -0.38 -4.70
C TYR A 175 7.11 1.02 -5.07
N ASN A 176 8.02 1.92 -5.40
CA ASN A 176 7.70 3.35 -5.53
C ASN A 176 7.35 3.80 -6.96
N ARG A 177 6.93 2.89 -7.87
CA ARG A 177 6.63 3.19 -9.29
C ARG A 177 5.72 4.41 -9.45
N LEU A 178 4.54 4.37 -8.83
CA LEU A 178 3.59 5.47 -8.70
C LEU A 178 2.89 5.36 -7.34
N ILE A 179 3.32 6.12 -6.35
CA ILE A 179 2.98 5.86 -4.94
C ILE A 179 1.53 6.18 -4.57
N SER A 180 0.75 6.82 -5.45
CA SER A 180 -0.69 7.00 -5.25
C SER A 180 -1.46 5.68 -5.34
N LEU A 181 -0.89 4.64 -5.94
CA LEU A 181 -1.45 3.29 -5.97
C LEU A 181 -1.14 2.50 -4.69
N ASN A 182 -0.19 2.97 -3.88
CA ASN A 182 0.31 2.31 -2.68
C ASN A 182 -0.57 2.68 -1.48
N GLU A 183 -1.81 2.18 -1.50
CA GLU A 183 -2.84 2.47 -0.52
C GLU A 183 -3.44 1.22 0.11
N VAL A 184 -4.00 1.37 1.32
CA VAL A 184 -4.68 0.27 2.04
C VAL A 184 -5.74 -0.39 1.14
N GLY A 185 -5.64 -1.72 1.01
CA GLY A 185 -6.46 -2.53 0.08
C GLY A 185 -6.19 -2.33 -1.42
N GLY A 186 -5.11 -1.63 -1.80
CA GLY A 186 -4.68 -1.42 -3.18
C GLY A 186 -3.76 -2.53 -3.70
N ASP A 187 -3.57 -2.57 -5.02
CA ASP A 187 -2.63 -3.47 -5.71
C ASP A 187 -1.76 -2.65 -6.68
N PRO A 188 -0.59 -2.16 -6.22
CA PRO A 188 0.34 -1.38 -7.04
C PRO A 188 0.89 -2.11 -8.27
N GLY A 189 0.79 -3.44 -8.32
CA GLY A 189 1.11 -4.20 -9.53
C GLY A 189 0.20 -3.82 -10.69
N ARG A 190 -1.02 -3.38 -10.38
CA ARG A 190 -2.00 -2.89 -11.35
C ARG A 190 -1.97 -1.37 -11.47
N PHE A 191 -1.46 -0.86 -12.59
CA PHE A 191 -1.22 0.59 -12.77
C PHE A 191 -2.50 1.45 -12.81
N GLY A 192 -3.61 0.91 -13.31
CA GLY A 192 -4.88 1.63 -13.41
C GLY A 192 -6.00 0.75 -13.94
N ILE A 193 -7.18 1.34 -14.14
CA ILE A 193 -8.33 0.65 -14.76
C ILE A 193 -8.99 1.51 -15.83
N SER A 194 -9.66 0.86 -16.77
CA SER A 194 -10.49 1.57 -17.75
C SER A 194 -11.79 2.09 -17.14
N THR A 195 -12.37 3.13 -17.75
CA THR A 195 -13.71 3.64 -17.41
C THR A 195 -14.78 2.54 -17.51
N THR A 196 -14.66 1.65 -18.50
CA THR A 196 -15.57 0.50 -18.68
C THR A 196 -15.55 -0.41 -17.46
N GLU A 197 -14.36 -0.74 -16.97
CA GLU A 197 -14.22 -1.58 -15.78
C GLU A 197 -14.73 -0.89 -14.53
N PHE A 198 -14.48 0.42 -14.36
CA PHE A 198 -15.03 1.18 -13.25
C PHE A 198 -16.58 1.15 -13.25
N HIS A 199 -17.22 1.26 -14.42
CA HIS A 199 -18.66 1.13 -14.54
C HIS A 199 -19.16 -0.28 -14.23
N GLN A 200 -18.45 -1.33 -14.67
CA GLN A 200 -18.77 -2.72 -14.32
C GLN A 200 -18.69 -2.95 -12.80
N PHE A 201 -17.67 -2.39 -12.14
CA PHE A 201 -17.56 -2.41 -10.68
C PHE A 201 -18.75 -1.72 -10.01
N ASN A 202 -19.16 -0.54 -10.49
CA ASN A 202 -20.33 0.16 -9.95
C ASN A 202 -21.64 -0.63 -10.14
N GLN A 203 -21.83 -1.28 -11.29
CA GLN A 203 -22.99 -2.16 -11.53
C GLN A 203 -23.00 -3.35 -10.57
N TYR A 204 -21.84 -4.01 -10.38
CA TYR A 204 -21.70 -5.12 -9.44
C TYR A 204 -22.03 -4.67 -8.00
N ARG A 205 -21.53 -3.50 -7.58
CA ARG A 205 -21.83 -2.94 -6.25
C ARG A 205 -23.30 -2.59 -6.08
N GLN A 206 -23.95 -2.03 -7.09
CA GLN A 206 -25.38 -1.74 -7.03
C GLN A 206 -26.23 -3.01 -6.79
N GLN A 207 -25.79 -4.15 -7.33
CA GLN A 207 -26.50 -5.42 -7.21
C GLN A 207 -26.21 -6.15 -5.89
N ASN A 208 -24.96 -6.10 -5.41
CA ASN A 208 -24.49 -6.95 -4.31
C ASN A 208 -24.26 -6.17 -3.00
N TRP A 209 -23.83 -4.90 -3.07
CA TRP A 209 -23.35 -4.11 -1.93
C TRP A 209 -23.83 -2.63 -2.00
N ASN A 210 -25.13 -2.44 -2.23
CA ASN A 210 -25.72 -1.11 -2.50
C ASN A 210 -25.64 -0.12 -1.33
N VAL A 211 -25.38 -0.58 -0.10
CA VAL A 211 -25.19 0.24 1.11
C VAL A 211 -23.75 0.24 1.62
N ALA A 212 -22.79 -0.30 0.87
CA ALA A 212 -21.38 -0.26 1.24
C ALA A 212 -20.80 1.15 1.12
N MET A 213 -19.83 1.47 1.97
CA MET A 213 -19.18 2.78 2.02
C MET A 213 -18.38 3.10 0.75
N ASN A 214 -18.42 4.36 0.33
CA ASN A 214 -17.57 4.98 -0.69
C ASN A 214 -16.56 5.89 0.02
N ALA A 215 -15.53 5.29 0.61
CA ALA A 215 -14.44 6.04 1.22
C ALA A 215 -13.39 6.46 0.18
N THR A 216 -12.82 7.64 0.39
CA THR A 216 -11.65 8.19 -0.32
C THR A 216 -10.51 8.55 0.62
N SER A 217 -10.75 8.86 1.90
CA SER A 217 -9.68 9.07 2.90
C SER A 217 -10.12 8.42 4.22
N THR A 218 -9.18 7.97 5.03
CA THR A 218 -9.44 7.48 6.39
C THR A 218 -8.25 7.81 7.32
N HIS A 219 -8.38 7.50 8.60
CA HIS A 219 -7.27 7.61 9.56
C HIS A 219 -6.12 6.63 9.31
N ASP A 220 -6.30 5.65 8.41
CA ASP A 220 -5.31 4.61 8.10
C ASP A 220 -4.80 4.67 6.65
N THR A 221 -5.36 5.52 5.78
CA THR A 221 -4.83 5.70 4.42
C THR A 221 -3.38 6.20 4.46
N LYS A 222 -2.57 5.76 3.50
CA LYS A 222 -1.15 6.11 3.42
C LYS A 222 -0.93 7.55 2.95
N ARG A 223 -1.91 8.12 2.27
CA ARG A 223 -1.97 9.53 1.84
C ARG A 223 -3.41 10.06 1.96
N GLY A 224 -3.52 11.38 2.01
CA GLY A 224 -4.80 12.08 1.86
C GLY A 224 -5.37 11.95 0.44
N GLU A 225 -6.67 12.19 0.30
CA GLU A 225 -7.36 11.94 -0.98
C GLU A 225 -6.91 12.88 -2.11
N ASP A 226 -6.49 14.10 -1.77
CA ASP A 226 -6.01 15.09 -2.74
C ASP A 226 -4.51 14.98 -3.00
N THR A 227 -3.74 14.50 -2.01
CA THR A 227 -2.35 14.09 -2.20
C THR A 227 -2.26 13.04 -3.32
N ARG A 228 -3.16 12.04 -3.32
CA ARG A 228 -3.20 11.03 -4.38
C ARG A 228 -3.69 11.59 -5.71
N ALA A 229 -4.74 12.41 -5.69
CA ALA A 229 -5.28 13.02 -6.91
C ALA A 229 -4.22 13.83 -7.68
N ARG A 230 -3.31 14.52 -6.97
CA ARG A 230 -2.15 15.20 -7.55
C ARG A 230 -1.11 14.23 -8.11
N ILE A 231 -0.75 13.20 -7.35
CA ILE A 231 0.25 12.23 -7.81
C ILE A 231 -0.25 11.45 -9.04
N ASN A 232 -1.56 11.17 -9.15
CA ASN A 232 -2.15 10.51 -10.32
C ASN A 232 -1.90 11.27 -11.63
N VAL A 233 -1.80 12.61 -11.59
CA VAL A 233 -1.49 13.44 -12.77
C VAL A 233 -0.15 13.03 -13.41
N LEU A 234 0.81 12.54 -12.62
CA LEU A 234 2.09 12.08 -13.15
C LEU A 234 1.91 10.97 -14.19
N SER A 235 0.88 10.13 -14.04
CA SER A 235 0.56 9.05 -14.98
C SER A 235 0.23 9.55 -16.38
N GLU A 236 -0.24 10.79 -16.53
CA GLU A 236 -0.62 11.40 -17.81
C GLU A 236 0.57 12.06 -18.54
N ILE A 237 1.66 12.37 -17.81
CA ILE A 237 2.83 13.10 -18.33
C ILE A 237 4.17 12.43 -17.97
N PRO A 238 4.36 11.13 -18.27
CA PRO A 238 5.52 10.36 -17.84
C PRO A 238 6.87 10.95 -18.30
N ASP A 239 6.94 11.48 -19.53
CA ASP A 239 8.19 12.01 -20.08
C ASP A 239 8.62 13.32 -19.40
N GLU A 240 7.66 14.21 -19.12
CA GLU A 240 7.92 15.43 -18.36
C GLU A 240 8.30 15.08 -16.93
N TRP A 241 7.62 14.11 -16.32
CA TRP A 241 7.96 13.60 -15.01
C TRP A 241 9.41 13.08 -14.96
N GLN A 242 9.80 12.23 -15.90
CA GLN A 242 11.17 11.71 -16.01
C GLN A 242 12.21 12.83 -16.14
N ALA A 243 11.95 13.82 -17.00
CA ALA A 243 12.85 14.94 -17.21
C ALA A 243 13.03 15.76 -15.91
N GLN A 244 11.95 16.00 -15.16
CA GLN A 244 12.02 16.69 -13.88
C GLN A 244 12.83 15.92 -12.84
N ILE A 245 12.62 14.61 -12.72
CA ILE A 245 13.41 13.77 -11.79
C ILE A 245 14.90 13.85 -12.12
N GLN A 246 15.27 13.72 -13.40
CA GLN A 246 16.68 13.79 -13.82
C GLN A 246 17.29 15.13 -13.41
N LYS A 247 16.61 16.23 -13.71
CA LYS A 247 17.04 17.58 -13.36
C LYS A 247 17.17 17.79 -11.85
N TRP A 248 16.18 17.34 -11.07
CA TRP A 248 16.20 17.47 -9.62
C TRP A 248 17.30 16.63 -8.99
N ARG A 249 17.52 15.41 -9.47
CA ARG A 249 18.63 14.55 -9.01
C ARG A 249 19.99 15.18 -9.28
N GLU A 250 20.17 15.82 -10.43
CA GLU A 250 21.40 16.56 -10.75
C GLU A 250 21.64 17.74 -9.79
N ILE A 251 20.62 18.57 -9.56
CA ILE A 251 20.69 19.71 -8.62
C ILE A 251 20.97 19.22 -7.20
N ASN A 252 20.26 18.16 -6.78
CA ASN A 252 20.26 17.68 -5.40
C ASN A 252 21.42 16.71 -5.10
N GLN A 253 22.23 16.35 -6.10
CA GLN A 253 23.38 15.45 -5.93
C GLN A 253 24.35 15.93 -4.85
N LYS A 254 24.51 17.25 -4.70
CA LYS A 254 25.37 17.88 -3.67
C LYS A 254 24.89 17.65 -2.22
N TYR A 255 23.61 17.30 -2.03
CA TYR A 255 23.01 17.04 -0.73
C TYR A 255 23.01 15.56 -0.34
N LYS A 256 23.41 14.67 -1.26
CA LYS A 256 23.58 13.26 -0.96
C LYS A 256 24.73 13.06 0.02
N THR A 257 24.52 12.21 1.02
CA THR A 257 25.55 11.82 1.98
C THR A 257 26.19 10.51 1.53
N GLN A 258 27.51 10.52 1.31
CA GLN A 258 28.27 9.30 1.07
C GLN A 258 28.72 8.71 2.41
N TYR A 259 28.30 7.47 2.71
CA TYR A 259 28.82 6.71 3.85
C TYR A 259 29.35 5.37 3.36
N ARG A 260 30.67 5.17 3.52
CA ARG A 260 31.40 4.02 2.95
C ARG A 260 31.16 3.93 1.43
N LYS A 261 30.52 2.86 0.96
CA LYS A 261 30.21 2.62 -0.46
C LYS A 261 28.75 2.93 -0.82
N THR A 262 27.97 3.49 0.11
CA THR A 262 26.55 3.77 -0.08
C THR A 262 26.32 5.27 -0.17
N LEU A 263 25.65 5.69 -1.24
CA LEU A 263 25.13 7.05 -1.40
C LEU A 263 23.72 7.10 -0.80
N MET A 264 23.45 8.08 0.07
CA MET A 264 22.23 8.18 0.87
C MET A 264 21.54 9.54 0.66
N PRO A 265 20.20 9.59 0.56
CA PRO A 265 19.28 8.46 0.44
C PRO A 265 19.52 7.64 -0.83
N SER A 266 19.04 6.38 -0.82
CA SER A 266 18.99 5.54 -2.02
C SER A 266 18.20 6.23 -3.15
N ALA A 267 18.41 5.83 -4.39
CA ALA A 267 17.67 6.38 -5.52
C ALA A 267 16.15 6.13 -5.40
N ASN A 268 15.77 4.99 -4.81
CA ASN A 268 14.37 4.63 -4.61
C ASN A 268 13.68 5.48 -3.53
N ASP A 269 14.38 5.75 -2.42
CA ASP A 269 13.83 6.59 -1.35
C ASP A 269 13.71 8.04 -1.81
N GLU A 270 14.73 8.56 -2.51
CA GLU A 270 14.68 9.88 -3.14
C GLU A 270 13.49 10.02 -4.10
N TYR A 271 13.25 9.01 -4.94
CA TYR A 271 12.12 8.98 -5.86
C TYR A 271 10.76 9.03 -5.15
N ALA A 272 10.62 8.34 -4.02
CA ALA A 272 9.44 8.42 -3.17
C ALA A 272 9.29 9.81 -2.52
N PHE A 273 10.39 10.43 -2.07
CA PHE A 273 10.34 11.77 -1.49
C PHE A 273 9.83 12.80 -2.50
N TYR A 274 10.32 12.77 -3.74
CA TYR A 274 9.83 13.67 -4.78
C TYR A 274 8.31 13.55 -5.02
N GLN A 275 7.78 12.33 -5.12
CA GLN A 275 6.34 12.12 -5.32
C GLN A 275 5.50 12.62 -4.13
N ASN A 276 5.94 12.36 -2.88
CA ASN A 276 5.20 12.86 -1.71
C ASN A 276 5.28 14.39 -1.59
N MET A 277 6.43 14.99 -1.93
CA MET A 277 6.54 16.45 -1.97
C MET A 277 5.58 17.04 -2.99
N ILE A 278 5.50 16.50 -4.21
CA ILE A 278 4.53 16.95 -5.23
C ILE A 278 3.09 16.84 -4.71
N GLY A 279 2.75 15.68 -4.13
CA GLY A 279 1.40 15.41 -3.65
C GLY A 279 0.99 16.32 -2.49
N ALA A 280 1.86 16.49 -1.49
CA ALA A 280 1.52 17.16 -0.24
C ALA A 280 1.90 18.66 -0.18
N TYR A 281 2.51 19.21 -1.24
CA TYR A 281 2.96 20.62 -1.25
C TYR A 281 1.80 21.59 -0.96
N PRO A 282 1.95 22.53 -0.02
CA PRO A 282 0.84 23.41 0.38
C PRO A 282 0.39 24.35 -0.74
N PHE A 283 -0.86 24.80 -0.68
CA PHE A 283 -1.35 25.87 -1.56
C PHE A 283 -0.95 27.27 -1.06
N ASN A 284 -0.71 27.40 0.25
CA ASN A 284 -0.38 28.68 0.89
C ASN A 284 1.08 28.68 1.35
N ASP A 285 1.84 29.70 0.96
CA ASP A 285 3.24 29.86 1.34
C ASP A 285 3.45 29.92 2.85
N SER A 286 2.45 30.35 3.64
CA SER A 286 2.55 30.36 5.10
C SER A 286 2.66 28.95 5.71
N GLU A 287 2.27 27.91 4.98
CA GLU A 287 2.30 26.51 5.44
C GLU A 287 3.62 25.80 5.08
N ILE A 288 4.53 26.45 4.33
CA ILE A 288 5.79 25.85 3.88
C ILE A 288 6.66 25.40 5.06
N GLY A 289 6.68 26.17 6.15
CA GLY A 289 7.45 25.80 7.35
C GLY A 289 6.99 24.46 7.94
N GLU A 290 5.68 24.30 8.16
CA GLU A 290 5.10 23.04 8.66
C GLU A 290 5.29 21.89 7.65
N PHE A 291 5.20 22.20 6.34
CA PHE A 291 5.40 21.21 5.29
C PHE A 291 6.79 20.56 5.33
N VAL A 292 7.86 21.32 5.59
CA VAL A 292 9.22 20.75 5.72
C VAL A 292 9.28 19.73 6.86
N ASP A 293 8.74 20.07 8.03
CA ASP A 293 8.71 19.18 9.20
C ASP A 293 7.90 17.90 8.91
N ARG A 294 6.79 18.04 8.18
CA ARG A 294 5.93 16.91 7.77
C ARG A 294 6.65 15.95 6.83
N ILE A 295 7.37 16.47 5.83
CA ILE A 295 8.13 15.61 4.89
C ILE A 295 9.31 14.94 5.60
N GLU A 296 9.98 15.62 6.54
CA GLU A 296 11.04 15.02 7.36
C GLU A 296 10.51 13.83 8.19
N GLN A 297 9.39 14.02 8.88
CA GLN A 297 8.75 12.95 9.66
C GLN A 297 8.30 11.79 8.77
N TYR A 298 7.71 12.10 7.60
CA TYR A 298 7.36 11.10 6.60
C TYR A 298 8.59 10.31 6.15
N ALA A 299 9.70 10.99 5.84
CA ALA A 299 10.91 10.34 5.34
C ALA A 299 11.45 9.29 6.33
N ILE A 300 11.45 9.60 7.63
CA ILE A 300 11.81 8.63 8.68
C ILE A 300 10.83 7.47 8.73
N LYS A 301 9.52 7.75 8.71
CA LYS A 301 8.51 6.69 8.74
C LYS A 301 8.64 5.77 7.53
N SER A 302 8.77 6.32 6.33
CA SER A 302 8.83 5.54 5.09
C SER A 302 10.03 4.60 5.04
N ILE A 303 11.24 5.08 5.39
CA ILE A 303 12.46 4.25 5.34
C ILE A 303 12.46 3.17 6.43
N ARG A 304 11.82 3.42 7.58
CA ARG A 304 11.64 2.43 8.65
C ARG A 304 10.60 1.38 8.28
N GLU A 305 9.52 1.78 7.62
CA GLU A 305 8.50 0.83 7.15
C GLU A 305 9.01 -0.02 5.97
N ALA A 306 9.82 0.55 5.07
CA ALA A 306 10.44 -0.20 3.98
C ALA A 306 11.37 -1.33 4.47
N LYS A 307 11.98 -1.17 5.67
CA LYS A 307 12.87 -2.15 6.32
C LYS A 307 14.08 -2.57 5.45
N VAL A 308 14.52 -1.70 4.53
CA VAL A 308 15.67 -1.95 3.64
C VAL A 308 16.98 -1.50 4.27
N HIS A 309 17.03 -0.27 4.79
CA HIS A 309 18.26 0.35 5.32
C HIS A 309 18.21 0.65 6.82
N THR A 310 17.01 0.76 7.39
CA THR A 310 16.73 0.99 8.81
C THR A 310 15.39 0.33 9.17
N ALA A 311 15.15 0.06 10.45
CA ALA A 311 13.88 -0.43 10.97
C ALA A 311 13.67 0.06 12.40
N SER A 312 12.41 0.20 12.86
CA SER A 312 12.12 0.71 14.21
C SER A 312 12.77 -0.11 15.33
N LEU A 313 12.90 -1.44 15.17
CA LEU A 313 13.55 -2.32 16.16
C LEU A 313 15.09 -2.25 16.12
N ARG A 314 15.67 -1.78 15.01
CA ARG A 314 17.13 -1.67 14.82
C ARG A 314 17.43 -0.46 13.93
N PRO A 315 17.38 0.76 14.49
CA PRO A 315 17.56 1.97 13.71
C PRO A 315 19.00 2.09 13.19
N ASN A 316 19.13 2.57 11.97
CA ASN A 316 20.39 2.99 11.37
C ASN A 316 20.44 4.52 11.35
N SER A 317 20.91 5.11 12.45
CA SER A 317 20.92 6.57 12.64
C SER A 317 21.63 7.32 11.51
N ALA A 318 22.73 6.78 10.98
CA ALA A 318 23.45 7.43 9.88
C ALA A 318 22.62 7.52 8.59
N TYR A 319 21.78 6.51 8.31
CA TYR A 319 20.88 6.54 7.15
C TYR A 319 19.68 7.46 7.39
N GLU A 320 19.10 7.40 8.60
CA GLU A 320 17.99 8.25 9.01
C GLU A 320 18.36 9.74 8.96
N GLU A 321 19.49 10.12 9.57
CA GLU A 321 20.03 11.49 9.54
C GLU A 321 20.36 11.97 8.13
N ALA A 322 20.88 11.08 7.27
CA ALA A 322 21.14 11.43 5.87
C ALA A 322 19.86 11.71 5.08
N CYS A 323 18.77 10.97 5.35
CA CYS A 323 17.49 11.18 4.67
C CYS A 323 16.82 12.48 5.13
N THR A 324 16.79 12.74 6.45
CA THR A 324 16.21 13.98 6.99
C THR A 324 17.00 15.20 6.56
N LYS A 325 18.33 15.13 6.63
CA LYS A 325 19.21 16.19 6.11
C LYS A 325 18.97 16.44 4.63
N PHE A 326 18.88 15.40 3.81
CA PHE A 326 18.62 15.53 2.38
C PHE A 326 17.31 16.29 2.12
N VAL A 327 16.19 15.87 2.73
CA VAL A 327 14.89 16.53 2.58
C VAL A 327 14.95 17.99 3.01
N LYS A 328 15.54 18.27 4.18
CA LYS A 328 15.64 19.61 4.72
C LYS A 328 16.47 20.53 3.82
N ASP A 329 17.60 20.04 3.32
CA ASP A 329 18.50 20.85 2.50
C ASP A 329 17.90 21.14 1.12
N ILE A 330 17.25 20.17 0.46
CA ILE A 330 16.66 20.40 -0.87
C ILE A 330 15.47 21.37 -0.78
N LEU A 331 14.65 21.29 0.28
CA LEU A 331 13.53 22.21 0.49
C LEU A 331 13.99 23.61 0.93
N ALA A 332 15.27 23.80 1.23
CA ALA A 332 15.89 25.10 1.47
C ALA A 332 16.72 25.62 0.27
N ASP A 333 16.89 24.83 -0.79
CA ASP A 333 17.68 25.20 -1.96
C ASP A 333 16.83 25.97 -2.98
N GLU A 334 17.17 27.25 -3.17
CA GLU A 334 16.45 28.14 -4.09
C GLU A 334 16.48 27.65 -5.54
N GLN A 335 17.57 27.01 -5.98
CA GLN A 335 17.70 26.49 -7.33
C GLN A 335 16.75 25.31 -7.56
N PHE A 336 16.66 24.37 -6.61
CA PHE A 336 15.69 23.29 -6.65
C PHE A 336 14.26 23.82 -6.62
N LEU A 337 13.93 24.74 -5.70
CA LEU A 337 12.57 25.28 -5.59
C LEU A 337 12.15 26.06 -6.84
N ALA A 338 13.06 26.80 -7.48
CA ALA A 338 12.79 27.49 -8.73
C ALA A 338 12.41 26.53 -9.88
N GLU A 339 12.93 25.30 -9.86
CA GLU A 339 12.62 24.26 -10.83
C GLU A 339 11.42 23.40 -10.42
N PHE A 340 11.26 23.13 -9.14
CA PHE A 340 10.20 22.31 -8.58
C PHE A 340 8.84 23.03 -8.59
N ALA A 341 8.79 24.30 -8.17
CA ALA A 341 7.53 25.02 -7.96
C ALA A 341 6.69 25.19 -9.24
N PRO A 342 7.23 25.52 -10.42
CA PRO A 342 6.44 25.61 -11.65
C PRO A 342 5.79 24.28 -12.03
N PHE A 343 6.54 23.18 -11.92
CA PHE A 343 6.02 21.85 -12.20
C PHE A 343 4.96 21.44 -11.16
N GLN A 344 5.24 21.66 -9.87
CA GLN A 344 4.28 21.39 -8.80
C GLN A 344 2.98 22.19 -9.00
N LYS A 345 3.05 23.46 -9.39
CA LYS A 345 1.86 24.28 -9.64
C LYS A 345 0.99 23.73 -10.77
N LYS A 346 1.62 23.23 -11.85
CA LYS A 346 0.93 22.52 -12.93
C LYS A 346 0.25 21.25 -12.42
N ILE A 347 0.95 20.44 -11.63
CA ILE A 347 0.37 19.23 -11.02
C ILE A 347 -0.79 19.59 -10.07
N ALA A 348 -0.65 20.64 -9.27
CA ALA A 348 -1.68 21.08 -8.34
C ALA A 348 -2.96 21.51 -9.08
N HIS A 349 -2.82 22.20 -10.21
CA HIS A 349 -3.95 22.60 -11.04
C HIS A 349 -4.75 21.39 -11.55
N TYR A 350 -4.09 20.39 -12.14
CA TYR A 350 -4.79 19.18 -12.59
C TYR A 350 -5.26 18.30 -11.43
N GLY A 351 -4.52 18.28 -10.32
CA GLY A 351 -4.90 17.60 -9.10
C GLY A 351 -6.22 18.11 -8.53
N ILE A 352 -6.49 19.43 -8.59
CA ILE A 352 -7.79 20.02 -8.23
C ILE A 352 -8.92 19.43 -9.07
N LEU A 353 -8.72 19.29 -10.39
CA LEU A 353 -9.72 18.71 -11.29
C LEU A 353 -10.00 17.24 -10.95
N ASN A 354 -8.94 16.48 -10.66
CA ASN A 354 -9.04 15.08 -10.23
C ASN A 354 -9.79 14.96 -8.90
N SER A 355 -9.45 15.79 -7.90
CA SER A 355 -10.10 15.82 -6.58
C SER A 355 -11.58 16.17 -6.63
N LEU A 356 -11.95 17.18 -7.42
CA LEU A 356 -13.36 17.58 -7.60
C LEU A 356 -14.15 16.47 -8.31
N SER A 357 -13.57 15.87 -9.35
CA SER A 357 -14.16 14.75 -10.06
C SER A 357 -14.31 13.52 -9.15
N GLN A 358 -13.30 13.22 -8.35
CA GLN A 358 -13.32 12.14 -7.35
C GLN A 358 -14.44 12.37 -6.34
N THR A 359 -14.60 13.59 -5.83
CA THR A 359 -15.67 13.95 -4.90
C THR A 359 -17.05 13.76 -5.52
N LEU A 360 -17.24 14.23 -6.76
CA LEU A 360 -18.50 14.05 -7.48
C LEU A 360 -18.83 12.57 -7.67
N ILE A 361 -17.86 11.77 -8.12
CA ILE A 361 -18.04 10.33 -8.35
C ILE A 361 -18.30 9.59 -7.03
N LYS A 362 -17.61 9.95 -5.94
CA LYS A 362 -17.83 9.40 -4.59
C LYS A 362 -19.28 9.54 -4.13
N VAL A 363 -19.85 10.73 -4.34
CA VAL A 363 -21.22 11.10 -3.92
C VAL A 363 -22.30 10.52 -4.84
N THR A 364 -22.00 10.36 -6.13
CA THR A 364 -23.00 9.95 -7.14
C THR A 364 -22.95 8.46 -7.51
N SER A 365 -21.89 7.74 -7.15
CA SER A 365 -21.78 6.28 -7.38
C SER A 365 -22.62 5.48 -6.39
N PRO A 366 -23.05 4.25 -6.73
CA PRO A 366 -23.73 3.34 -5.80
C PRO A 366 -22.96 3.14 -4.49
N GLY A 367 -23.67 3.16 -3.36
CA GLY A 367 -23.10 3.07 -2.02
C GLY A 367 -23.37 4.32 -1.17
N ILE A 368 -22.76 4.37 0.01
CA ILE A 368 -22.89 5.48 0.96
C ILE A 368 -21.59 6.31 0.93
N PRO A 369 -21.58 7.58 0.48
CA PRO A 369 -20.38 8.41 0.51
C PRO A 369 -19.90 8.64 1.94
N ASP A 370 -18.61 8.42 2.14
CA ASP A 370 -17.93 8.63 3.41
C ASP A 370 -16.97 9.83 3.29
N PHE A 371 -16.91 10.63 4.34
CA PHE A 371 -16.05 11.81 4.44
C PHE A 371 -15.30 11.73 5.76
N TYR A 372 -13.98 11.54 5.65
CA TYR A 372 -13.10 11.66 6.80
C TYR A 372 -13.06 13.12 7.27
N GLN A 373 -12.89 13.32 8.58
CA GLN A 373 -12.89 14.67 9.16
C GLN A 373 -11.87 15.58 8.45
N GLY A 374 -12.30 16.75 8.00
CA GLY A 374 -11.42 17.71 7.33
C GLY A 374 -11.42 17.64 5.80
N THR A 375 -11.97 16.59 5.18
CA THR A 375 -11.95 16.40 3.72
C THR A 375 -13.07 17.12 2.97
N GLU A 376 -13.85 17.98 3.63
CA GLU A 376 -14.66 18.99 2.93
C GLU A 376 -13.80 20.11 2.33
N LEU A 377 -12.55 20.23 2.78
CA LEU A 377 -11.49 21.03 2.18
C LEU A 377 -10.34 20.12 1.70
N TRP A 378 -9.27 20.72 1.19
CA TRP A 378 -8.15 20.00 0.58
C TRP A 378 -7.38 19.14 1.59
N ASP A 379 -7.39 17.82 1.41
CA ASP A 379 -6.66 16.84 2.21
C ASP A 379 -5.32 16.49 1.56
N LEU A 380 -4.32 17.31 1.88
CA LEU A 380 -2.92 17.12 1.47
C LEU A 380 -2.09 16.36 2.52
N SER A 381 -2.74 15.50 3.30
CA SER A 381 -2.08 14.74 4.36
C SER A 381 -1.20 13.60 3.82
N LEU A 382 -0.23 13.20 4.63
CA LEU A 382 0.60 12.01 4.49
C LEU A 382 0.09 10.93 5.46
N VAL A 383 0.78 9.80 5.54
CA VAL A 383 0.44 8.69 6.44
C VAL A 383 0.43 9.15 7.92
N ASP A 384 -0.36 8.47 8.76
CA ASP A 384 -0.36 8.61 10.22
C ASP A 384 1.05 8.84 10.80
N PRO A 385 1.26 9.80 11.71
CA PRO A 385 0.26 10.65 12.36
C PRO A 385 -0.14 11.91 11.59
N ASP A 386 0.34 12.14 10.36
CA ASP A 386 0.06 13.39 9.63
C ASP A 386 -1.43 13.56 9.28
N ASN A 387 -2.12 12.46 8.95
CA ASN A 387 -3.58 12.42 8.72
C ASN A 387 -4.42 12.50 10.02
N ARG A 388 -3.78 12.72 11.18
CA ARG A 388 -4.44 12.90 12.49
C ARG A 388 -4.28 14.31 13.05
N ARG A 389 -3.76 15.26 12.25
CA ARG A 389 -3.69 16.68 12.62
C ARG A 389 -5.10 17.23 12.95
N PRO A 390 -5.21 18.20 13.88
CA PRO A 390 -6.49 18.75 14.29
C PRO A 390 -7.20 19.46 13.12
N VAL A 391 -8.53 19.39 13.12
CA VAL A 391 -9.38 20.02 12.11
C VAL A 391 -9.91 21.34 12.65
N ASP A 392 -9.73 22.43 11.90
CA ASP A 392 -10.35 23.72 12.19
C ASP A 392 -11.81 23.73 11.68
N PHE A 393 -12.73 23.39 12.58
CA PHE A 393 -14.17 23.39 12.30
C PHE A 393 -14.77 24.80 12.23
N LEU A 394 -14.20 25.78 12.94
CA LEU A 394 -14.71 27.16 12.90
C LEU A 394 -14.50 27.79 11.51
N GLN A 395 -13.35 27.52 10.90
CA GLN A 395 -13.09 27.95 9.52
C GLN A 395 -14.06 27.29 8.52
N ARG A 396 -14.38 26.01 8.71
CA ARG A 396 -15.30 25.26 7.84
C ARG A 396 -16.74 25.73 7.98
N GLU A 397 -17.20 25.99 9.20
CA GLU A 397 -18.50 26.63 9.45
C GLU A 397 -18.58 27.98 8.74
N ALA A 398 -17.54 28.82 8.84
CA ALA A 398 -17.50 30.11 8.15
C ALA A 398 -17.54 29.97 6.61
N PHE A 399 -16.85 28.97 6.03
CA PHE A 399 -16.94 28.69 4.60
C PHE A 399 -18.32 28.17 4.19
N LEU A 400 -18.94 27.32 5.01
CA LEU A 400 -20.29 26.81 4.75
C LEU A 400 -21.32 27.95 4.75
N ASP A 401 -21.27 28.83 5.74
CA ASP A 401 -22.14 30.01 5.84
C ASP A 401 -21.97 30.93 4.62
N ALA A 402 -20.71 31.15 4.19
CA ALA A 402 -20.40 31.94 3.01
C ALA A 402 -20.95 31.30 1.72
N ILE A 403 -20.85 29.97 1.58
CA ILE A 403 -21.38 29.22 0.43
C ILE A 403 -22.90 29.27 0.41
N GLN A 404 -23.57 29.08 1.55
CA GLN A 404 -25.03 29.14 1.65
C GLN A 404 -25.60 30.53 1.35
N SER A 405 -24.80 31.57 1.63
CA SER A 405 -25.16 32.96 1.37
C SER A 405 -24.87 33.41 -0.07
N ALA A 406 -24.15 32.62 -0.86
CA ALA A 406 -23.76 32.94 -2.23
C ALA A 406 -24.60 32.19 -3.27
N SER A 407 -24.80 32.80 -4.43
CA SER A 407 -25.40 32.13 -5.58
C SER A 407 -24.38 31.20 -6.28
N PRO A 408 -24.83 30.10 -6.92
CA PRO A 408 -23.94 29.26 -7.73
C PRO A 408 -23.14 30.05 -8.78
N SER A 409 -23.72 31.10 -9.35
CA SER A 409 -23.05 32.00 -10.30
C SER A 409 -21.88 32.79 -9.71
N GLU A 410 -21.89 33.08 -8.42
CA GLU A 410 -20.80 33.78 -7.72
C GLU A 410 -19.69 32.83 -7.28
N LEU A 411 -20.01 31.55 -7.07
CA LEU A 411 -19.07 30.53 -6.61
C LEU A 411 -18.32 29.86 -7.76
N MET A 412 -18.98 29.62 -8.90
CA MET A 412 -18.39 28.89 -10.02
C MET A 412 -17.06 29.49 -10.53
N PRO A 413 -16.89 30.82 -10.69
CA PRO A 413 -15.61 31.39 -11.12
C PRO A 413 -14.48 31.16 -10.11
N LYS A 414 -14.81 31.07 -8.82
CA LYS A 414 -13.85 30.94 -7.71
C LYS A 414 -13.43 29.49 -7.44
N LEU A 415 -14.14 28.51 -8.00
CA LEU A 415 -13.92 27.09 -7.73
C LEU A 415 -12.52 26.60 -8.14
N LEU A 416 -11.93 27.26 -9.14
CA LEU A 416 -10.61 26.93 -9.70
C LEU A 416 -9.55 28.01 -9.42
N GLU A 417 -9.91 29.08 -8.70
CA GLU A 417 -8.95 30.11 -8.30
C GLU A 417 -8.14 29.61 -7.10
N LYS A 418 -6.85 29.34 -7.32
CA LYS A 418 -5.87 29.04 -6.28
C LYS A 418 -4.50 29.63 -6.57
#